data_AF-A0A255ZL46-F1
#
_entry.id   AF-A0A255ZL46-F1
#
_cell.length_a   1.000
_cell.length_b   1.000
_cell.length_c   1.000
_cell.angle_alpha   90.00
_cell.angle_beta   90.00
_cell.angle_gamma   90.00
#
_symmetry.space_group_name_H-M   'P 1'
#
loop_
_entity.id
_entity.type
_entity.pdbx_description
1 polymer ?
#
loop_
_entity_poly.entity_id
_entity_poly.type
_entity_poly.pdbx_seq_one_letter_code
_entity_poly.pdbx_strand_id
1 'polypeptide(L)'
;MKKHLYLIAFVLFGYCGFSQSAKSQIARGNDEFENKNYNEAETAYRIATSKGEGVRGSYNLGNAIYRMKQPAEAGFAYFRSVENAKTRTEKHKALHNLGNVFMNMKDYAKAVEAYKNALINDPTDEKTRYNYALAKELLKKNPPKNNDKDKNKDKKEKNKEKNKQDQNKKDDKNKDQKQDQPGNDPKKNDNKNPGKQNPGKAGISKDRMQNLLDAVNNEEKKIQDKVNKNKVKGKPVQSEKDW
;
A
#
# COMPACT_ATOMS: atom_id res chain seq x y z
N MET A 1 60.26 27.43 7.36
CA MET A 1 59.74 26.06 7.14
C MET A 1 58.94 25.50 8.32
N LYS A 2 59.37 25.64 9.59
CA LYS A 2 58.63 25.10 10.75
C LYS A 2 57.26 25.76 11.06
N LYS A 3 57.01 27.01 10.62
CA LYS A 3 55.73 27.70 10.83
C LYS A 3 54.59 27.27 9.87
N HIS A 4 54.92 26.72 8.70
CA HIS A 4 53.92 26.18 7.77
C HIS A 4 53.52 24.73 8.07
N LEU A 5 54.28 24.04 8.92
CA LEU A 5 53.99 22.66 9.34
C LEU A 5 52.78 22.61 10.30
N TYR A 6 52.61 23.63 11.16
CA TYR A 6 51.46 23.74 12.06
C TYR A 6 50.15 24.14 11.35
N LEU A 7 50.24 24.83 10.20
CA LEU A 7 49.06 25.22 9.43
C LEU A 7 48.45 24.02 8.67
N ILE A 8 49.26 23.01 8.34
CA ILE A 8 48.80 21.77 7.70
C ILE A 8 48.20 20.80 8.72
N ALA A 9 48.67 20.83 9.98
CA ALA A 9 48.12 20.01 11.06
C ALA A 9 46.70 20.45 11.51
N PHE A 10 46.33 21.73 11.33
CA PHE A 10 44.99 22.22 11.71
C PHE A 10 43.90 21.91 10.66
N VAL A 11 44.28 21.60 9.42
CA VAL A 11 43.34 21.26 8.34
C VAL A 11 42.92 19.78 8.38
N LEU A 12 43.65 18.92 9.08
CA LEU A 12 43.38 17.48 9.17
C LEU A 12 42.43 17.06 10.29
N PHE A 13 42.02 17.96 11.19
CA PHE A 13 41.15 17.62 12.34
C PHE A 13 39.65 17.95 12.14
N GLY A 14 39.27 18.46 10.96
CA GLY A 14 37.95 19.05 10.72
C GLY A 14 36.86 18.16 10.12
N TYR A 15 37.12 16.87 9.84
CA TYR A 15 36.13 15.98 9.23
C TYR A 15 35.92 14.70 10.04
N CYS A 16 35.57 14.84 11.33
CA CYS A 16 34.76 13.81 11.98
C CYS A 16 33.32 13.96 11.45
N GLY A 17 33.09 13.49 10.22
CA GLY A 17 31.73 13.24 9.74
C GLY A 17 31.11 12.22 10.67
N PHE A 18 30.27 12.66 11.61
CA PHE A 18 29.48 11.76 12.44
C PHE A 18 28.62 10.91 11.51
N SER A 19 29.10 9.71 11.19
CA SER A 19 28.29 8.71 10.50
C SER A 19 27.26 8.21 11.50
N GLN A 20 26.20 8.98 11.71
CA GLN A 20 25.08 8.60 12.56
C GLN A 20 24.50 7.30 12.00
N SER A 21 24.48 6.24 12.81
CA SER A 21 24.01 4.93 12.37
C SER A 21 22.54 4.99 11.92
N ALA A 22 22.12 4.05 11.08
CA ALA A 22 20.72 3.94 10.65
C ALA A 22 19.76 3.87 11.85
N LYS A 23 20.15 3.18 12.93
CA LYS A 23 19.38 3.08 14.18
C LYS A 23 19.24 4.43 14.90
N SER A 24 20.30 5.23 14.94
CA SER A 24 20.25 6.57 15.52
C SER A 24 19.31 7.49 14.74
N GLN A 25 19.28 7.38 13.41
CA GLN A 25 18.32 8.13 12.58
C GLN A 25 16.88 7.67 12.79
N ILE A 26 16.64 6.37 12.98
CA ILE A 26 15.31 5.87 13.35
C ILE A 26 14.87 6.46 14.69
N ALA A 27 15.74 6.45 15.71
CA ALA A 27 15.42 7.01 17.01
C ALA A 27 15.06 8.50 16.90
N ARG A 28 15.91 9.30 16.24
CA ARG A 28 15.62 10.71 15.97
C ARG A 28 14.29 10.89 15.22
N GLY A 29 14.06 10.10 14.18
CA GLY A 29 12.82 10.18 13.42
C GLY A 29 11.60 9.84 14.26
N ASN A 30 11.70 8.89 15.20
CA ASN A 30 10.62 8.55 16.12
C ASN A 30 10.31 9.73 17.04
N ASP A 31 11.34 10.36 17.63
CA ASP A 31 11.19 11.51 18.51
C ASP A 31 10.51 12.67 17.77
N GLU A 32 10.95 12.99 16.56
CA GLU A 32 10.33 14.03 15.72
C GLU A 32 8.88 13.67 15.35
N PHE A 33 8.61 12.39 15.06
CA PHE A 33 7.26 11.93 14.73
C PHE A 33 6.31 12.06 15.93
N GLU A 34 6.75 11.73 17.14
CA GLU A 34 6.00 11.90 18.38
C GLU A 34 5.70 13.38 18.66
N ASN A 35 6.68 14.25 18.39
CA ASN A 35 6.53 15.71 18.45
C ASN A 35 5.71 16.31 17.30
N LYS A 36 5.22 15.47 16.37
CA LYS A 36 4.44 15.84 15.17
C LYS A 36 5.22 16.67 14.14
N ASN A 37 6.55 16.69 14.25
CA ASN A 37 7.48 17.27 13.29
C ASN A 37 7.69 16.28 12.13
N TYR A 38 6.65 16.09 11.31
CA TYR A 38 6.64 15.01 10.33
C TYR A 38 7.66 15.18 9.20
N ASN A 39 8.03 16.42 8.84
CA ASN A 39 9.05 16.67 7.81
C ASN A 39 10.45 16.28 8.32
N GLU A 40 10.74 16.60 9.59
CA GLU A 40 11.99 16.25 10.27
C GLU A 40 12.08 14.73 10.47
N ALA A 41 10.96 14.11 10.87
CA ALA A 41 10.84 12.67 10.97
C ALA A 41 11.08 11.98 9.61
N GLU A 42 10.44 12.46 8.55
CA GLU A 42 10.63 11.98 7.18
C GLU A 42 12.10 12.06 6.77
N THR A 43 12.75 13.21 7.00
CA THR A 43 14.16 13.41 6.69
C THR A 43 15.04 12.37 7.38
N ALA A 44 14.85 12.18 8.69
CA ALA A 44 15.59 11.19 9.46
C ALA A 44 15.35 9.76 8.95
N TYR A 45 14.10 9.39 8.66
CA TYR A 45 13.78 8.07 8.14
C TYR A 45 14.35 7.84 6.73
N ARG A 46 14.37 8.84 5.85
CA ARG A 46 15.03 8.72 4.54
C ARG A 46 16.53 8.42 4.70
N ILE A 47 17.21 9.11 5.62
CA ILE A 47 18.62 8.84 5.94
C ILE A 47 18.78 7.42 6.53
N ALA A 48 17.87 6.97 7.38
CA ALA A 48 17.90 5.60 7.90
C ALA A 48 17.75 4.55 6.79
N THR A 49 16.83 4.77 5.85
CA THR A 49 16.59 3.84 4.73
C THR A 49 17.78 3.75 3.78
N SER A 50 18.52 4.84 3.55
CA SER A 50 19.72 4.82 2.69
C SER A 50 20.90 4.06 3.33
N LYS A 51 20.87 3.88 4.66
CA LYS A 51 21.94 3.21 5.44
C LYS A 51 21.64 1.75 5.78
N GLY A 52 20.66 1.11 5.14
CA GLY A 52 20.42 -0.34 5.22
C GLY A 52 19.38 -0.83 6.23
N GLU A 53 18.70 0.05 6.98
CA GLU A 53 17.54 -0.32 7.83
C GLU A 53 16.24 -0.24 7.02
N GLY A 54 16.17 -1.01 5.94
CA GLY A 54 15.12 -0.90 4.92
C GLY A 54 13.70 -1.14 5.44
N VAL A 55 13.48 -2.09 6.36
CA VAL A 55 12.12 -2.44 6.84
C VAL A 55 11.57 -1.37 7.78
N ARG A 56 12.23 -1.16 8.93
CA ARG A 56 11.77 -0.22 9.97
C ARG A 56 11.80 1.22 9.47
N GLY A 57 12.88 1.59 8.75
CA GLY A 57 13.00 2.91 8.15
C GLY A 57 11.88 3.19 7.16
N SER A 58 11.58 2.26 6.23
CA SER A 58 10.52 2.48 5.24
C SER A 58 9.12 2.45 5.86
N TYR A 59 8.89 1.60 6.87
CA TYR A 59 7.63 1.58 7.61
C TYR A 59 7.36 2.93 8.31
N ASN A 60 8.35 3.45 9.04
CA ASN A 60 8.21 4.72 9.75
C ASN A 60 8.18 5.92 8.79
N LEU A 61 8.92 5.87 7.68
CA LEU A 61 8.82 6.84 6.60
C LEU A 61 7.38 6.90 6.05
N GLY A 62 6.78 5.74 5.77
CA GLY A 62 5.38 5.64 5.35
C GLY A 62 4.42 6.25 6.37
N ASN A 63 4.66 6.03 7.67
CA ASN A 63 3.85 6.64 8.73
C ASN A 63 3.94 8.18 8.69
N ALA A 64 5.15 8.75 8.63
CA ALA A 64 5.35 10.21 8.56
C ALA A 64 4.64 10.82 7.35
N ILE A 65 4.88 10.26 6.16
CA ILE A 65 4.28 10.73 4.90
C ILE A 65 2.76 10.58 4.89
N TYR A 66 2.23 9.51 5.49
CA TYR A 66 0.79 9.34 5.64
C TYR A 66 0.16 10.43 6.52
N ARG A 67 0.83 10.84 7.60
CA ARG A 67 0.36 11.95 8.46
C ARG A 67 0.37 13.28 7.73
N MET A 68 1.28 13.46 6.77
CA MET A 68 1.35 14.62 5.88
C MET A 68 0.34 14.58 4.72
N LYS A 69 -0.55 13.58 4.68
CA LYS A 69 -1.61 13.43 3.66
C LYS A 69 -1.07 13.27 2.23
N GLN A 70 0.08 12.62 2.08
CA GLN A 70 0.67 12.25 0.80
C GLN A 70 0.54 10.73 0.57
N PRO A 71 -0.67 10.21 0.29
CA PRO A 71 -0.93 8.78 0.30
C PRO A 71 -0.13 8.02 -0.78
N ALA A 72 0.14 8.63 -1.94
CA ALA A 72 0.90 7.98 -3.02
C ALA A 72 2.31 7.61 -2.59
N GLU A 73 3.01 8.55 -1.98
CA GLU A 73 4.37 8.33 -1.52
C GLU A 73 4.42 7.46 -0.26
N ALA A 74 3.45 7.61 0.64
CA ALA A 74 3.30 6.70 1.78
C ALA A 74 3.11 5.26 1.31
N GLY A 75 2.32 5.04 0.25
CA GLY A 75 2.12 3.74 -0.37
C GLY A 75 3.42 3.12 -0.86
N PHE A 76 4.29 3.91 -1.51
CA PHE A 76 5.60 3.44 -1.95
C PHE A 76 6.50 3.05 -0.77
N ALA A 77 6.53 3.86 0.29
CA ALA A 77 7.31 3.55 1.49
C ALA A 77 6.83 2.26 2.19
N TYR A 78 5.52 2.08 2.36
CA TYR A 78 5.00 0.82 2.91
C TYR A 78 5.25 -0.36 1.99
N PHE A 79 5.14 -0.19 0.66
CA PHE A 79 5.46 -1.25 -0.29
C PHE A 79 6.91 -1.72 -0.13
N ARG A 80 7.88 -0.79 -0.05
CA ARG A 80 9.29 -1.14 0.25
C ARG A 80 9.43 -1.84 1.60
N SER A 81 8.66 -1.43 2.61
CA SER A 81 8.64 -2.13 3.90
C SER A 81 8.13 -3.57 3.76
N VAL A 82 7.12 -3.82 2.92
CA VAL A 82 6.60 -5.17 2.64
C VAL A 82 7.63 -6.03 1.92
N GLU A 83 8.32 -5.48 0.92
CA GLU A 83 9.35 -6.19 0.15
C GLU A 83 10.53 -6.65 1.01
N ASN A 84 10.94 -5.81 1.96
CA ASN A 84 12.09 -6.10 2.82
C ASN A 84 11.71 -6.87 4.10
N ALA A 85 10.42 -7.03 4.41
CA ALA A 85 9.96 -7.62 5.66
C ALA A 85 10.44 -9.07 5.81
N LYS A 86 11.00 -9.40 6.98
CA LYS A 86 11.54 -10.74 7.28
C LYS A 86 10.61 -11.57 8.14
N THR A 87 9.73 -10.91 8.88
CA THR A 87 8.79 -11.54 9.80
C THR A 87 7.34 -11.34 9.36
N ARG A 88 6.45 -12.25 9.78
CA ARG A 88 5.01 -12.09 9.55
C ARG A 88 4.48 -10.81 10.21
N THR A 89 4.98 -10.45 11.39
CA THR A 89 4.58 -9.24 12.10
C THR A 89 4.94 -7.97 11.32
N GLU A 90 6.15 -7.87 10.78
CA GLU A 90 6.55 -6.73 9.94
C GLU A 90 5.68 -6.65 8.68
N LYS A 91 5.50 -7.80 8.01
CA LYS A 91 4.69 -7.88 6.80
C LYS A 91 3.23 -7.50 7.05
N HIS A 92 2.63 -7.99 8.13
CA HIS A 92 1.29 -7.63 8.58
C HIS A 92 1.15 -6.12 8.79
N LYS A 93 2.02 -5.51 9.60
CA LYS A 93 1.94 -4.07 9.91
C LYS A 93 2.05 -3.20 8.66
N ALA A 94 2.99 -3.52 7.78
CA ALA A 94 3.18 -2.77 6.54
C ALA A 94 2.00 -2.95 5.56
N LEU A 95 1.47 -4.18 5.41
CA LEU A 95 0.29 -4.45 4.58
C LEU A 95 -0.99 -3.80 5.12
N HIS A 96 -1.20 -3.78 6.44
CA HIS A 96 -2.32 -3.07 7.06
C HIS A 96 -2.29 -1.59 6.68
N ASN A 97 -1.13 -0.94 6.85
CA ASN A 97 -0.98 0.46 6.53
C ASN A 97 -1.04 0.75 5.01
N LEU A 98 -0.55 -0.16 4.18
CA LEU A 98 -0.73 -0.08 2.73
C LEU A 98 -2.22 -0.16 2.35
N GLY A 99 -3.00 -1.00 3.03
CA GLY A 99 -4.46 -1.01 2.91
C GLY A 99 -5.09 0.33 3.31
N ASN A 100 -4.64 0.95 4.40
CA ASN A 100 -5.11 2.27 4.83
C ASN A 100 -4.78 3.36 3.80
N VAL A 101 -3.63 3.26 3.12
CA VAL A 101 -3.27 4.12 1.98
C VAL A 101 -4.25 3.96 0.84
N PHE A 102 -4.53 2.72 0.40
CA PHE A 102 -5.45 2.48 -0.69
C PHE A 102 -6.89 2.89 -0.35
N MET A 103 -7.32 2.75 0.92
CA MET A 103 -8.60 3.30 1.39
C MET A 103 -8.65 4.83 1.24
N ASN A 104 -7.57 5.53 1.59
CA ASN A 104 -7.49 6.99 1.45
C ASN A 104 -7.58 7.42 -0.02
N MET A 105 -6.93 6.66 -0.91
CA MET A 105 -7.00 6.85 -2.37
C MET A 105 -8.33 6.41 -2.99
N LYS A 106 -9.22 5.77 -2.22
CA LYS A 106 -10.44 5.12 -2.71
C LYS A 106 -10.19 3.99 -3.71
N ASP A 107 -8.98 3.45 -3.77
CA ASP A 107 -8.66 2.23 -4.51
C ASP A 107 -9.05 1.01 -3.66
N TYR A 108 -10.35 0.81 -3.52
CA TYR A 108 -10.89 -0.21 -2.61
C TYR A 108 -10.49 -1.63 -3.02
N ALA A 109 -10.24 -1.87 -4.32
CA ALA A 109 -9.78 -3.16 -4.82
C ALA A 109 -8.39 -3.49 -4.26
N LYS A 110 -7.44 -2.56 -4.35
CA LYS A 110 -6.11 -2.76 -3.76
C LYS A 110 -6.15 -2.79 -2.23
N ALA A 111 -7.03 -2.02 -1.60
CA ALA A 111 -7.23 -2.07 -0.15
C ALA A 111 -7.68 -3.46 0.34
N VAL A 112 -8.66 -4.07 -0.34
CA VAL A 112 -9.15 -5.43 -0.07
C VAL A 112 -8.01 -6.44 -0.12
N GLU A 113 -7.18 -6.40 -1.16
CA GLU A 113 -6.04 -7.32 -1.27
C GLU A 113 -4.96 -7.05 -0.21
N ALA A 114 -4.65 -5.79 0.08
CA ALA A 114 -3.66 -5.45 1.11
C ALA A 114 -4.09 -5.95 2.50
N TYR A 115 -5.34 -5.71 2.92
CA TYR A 115 -5.84 -6.18 4.21
C TYR A 115 -5.97 -7.69 4.29
N LYS A 116 -6.42 -8.35 3.22
CA LYS A 116 -6.45 -9.82 3.13
C LYS A 116 -5.05 -10.39 3.34
N ASN A 117 -4.02 -9.84 2.68
CA ASN A 117 -2.64 -10.27 2.89
C ASN A 117 -2.11 -9.93 4.30
N ALA A 118 -2.56 -8.83 4.90
CA ALA A 118 -2.23 -8.50 6.29
C ALA A 118 -2.80 -9.56 7.26
N LEU A 119 -4.06 -9.97 7.09
CA LEU A 119 -4.71 -11.00 7.91
C LEU A 119 -4.14 -12.39 7.69
N ILE A 120 -3.65 -12.69 6.47
CA ILE A 120 -2.83 -13.89 6.25
C ILE A 120 -1.63 -13.90 7.19
N ASN A 121 -1.01 -12.75 7.47
CA ASN A 121 0.19 -12.69 8.32
C ASN A 121 -0.13 -12.63 9.81
N ASP A 122 -1.21 -11.97 10.21
CA ASP A 122 -1.75 -11.96 11.57
C ASP A 122 -3.29 -12.04 11.55
N PRO A 123 -3.87 -13.23 11.79
CA PRO A 123 -5.32 -13.42 11.81
C PRO A 123 -5.99 -12.88 13.08
N THR A 124 -5.24 -12.43 14.08
CA THR A 124 -5.82 -11.97 15.36
C THR A 124 -6.15 -10.48 15.36
N ASP A 125 -5.74 -9.74 14.31
CA ASP A 125 -5.96 -8.30 14.24
C ASP A 125 -7.38 -7.94 13.78
N GLU A 126 -8.26 -7.77 14.77
CA GLU A 126 -9.63 -7.31 14.58
C GLU A 126 -9.74 -5.94 13.90
N LYS A 127 -8.74 -5.07 14.05
CA LYS A 127 -8.74 -3.77 13.37
C LYS A 127 -8.55 -3.95 11.86
N THR A 128 -7.62 -4.81 11.45
CA THR A 128 -7.48 -5.18 10.03
C THR A 128 -8.73 -5.87 9.51
N ARG A 129 -9.33 -6.78 10.30
CA ARG A 129 -10.59 -7.47 9.94
C ARG A 129 -11.73 -6.49 9.66
N TYR A 130 -11.89 -5.50 10.54
CA TYR A 130 -12.86 -4.42 10.35
C TYR A 130 -12.58 -3.59 9.10
N ASN A 131 -11.33 -3.17 8.90
CA ASN A 131 -10.95 -2.39 7.72
C ASN A 131 -11.13 -3.17 6.41
N TYR A 132 -10.87 -4.48 6.43
CA TYR A 132 -11.07 -5.37 5.30
C TYR A 132 -12.56 -5.47 4.94
N ALA A 133 -13.42 -5.70 5.92
CA ALA A 133 -14.87 -5.75 5.73
C ALA A 133 -15.42 -4.42 5.19
N LEU A 134 -14.96 -3.30 5.73
CA LEU A 134 -15.30 -1.98 5.21
C LEU A 134 -14.81 -1.78 3.77
N ALA A 135 -13.58 -2.17 3.44
CA ALA A 135 -13.03 -2.06 2.10
C ALA A 135 -13.87 -2.85 1.08
N LYS A 136 -14.29 -4.08 1.42
CA LYS A 136 -15.18 -4.89 0.57
C LYS A 136 -16.52 -4.23 0.33
N GLU A 137 -17.10 -3.66 1.39
CA GLU A 137 -18.38 -2.95 1.30
C GLU A 137 -18.29 -1.67 0.44
N LEU A 138 -17.21 -0.91 0.58
CA LEU A 138 -16.95 0.27 -0.25
C LEU A 138 -16.66 -0.10 -1.70
N LEU A 139 -15.93 -1.19 -1.95
CA LEU A 139 -15.70 -1.74 -3.29
C LEU A 139 -17.02 -2.16 -3.94
N LYS A 140 -17.92 -2.82 -3.20
CA LYS A 140 -19.25 -3.20 -3.71
C LYS A 140 -20.10 -1.98 -4.08
N LYS A 141 -20.03 -0.91 -3.29
CA LYS A 141 -20.74 0.35 -3.54
C LYS A 141 -20.12 1.18 -4.67
N ASN A 142 -18.81 1.03 -4.90
CA ASN A 142 -18.05 1.77 -5.89
C ASN A 142 -17.24 0.77 -6.73
N PRO A 143 -17.92 -0.08 -7.53
CA PRO A 143 -17.20 -1.02 -8.38
C PRO A 143 -16.30 -0.23 -9.34
N PRO A 144 -15.11 -0.75 -9.70
CA PRO A 144 -14.27 -0.12 -10.70
C PRO A 144 -15.11 0.07 -11.96
N LYS A 145 -15.14 1.30 -12.50
CA LYS A 145 -15.76 1.51 -13.81
C LYS A 145 -14.93 0.70 -14.81
N ASN A 146 -15.56 -0.25 -15.48
CA ASN A 146 -14.98 -0.92 -16.63
C ASN A 146 -14.73 0.15 -17.70
N ASN A 147 -13.53 0.72 -17.71
CA ASN A 147 -13.04 1.42 -18.89
C ASN A 147 -12.62 0.33 -19.88
N ASP A 148 -13.62 -0.28 -20.53
CA ASP A 148 -13.45 -1.15 -21.71
C ASP A 148 -13.01 -0.31 -22.92
N LYS A 149 -11.90 0.43 -22.78
CA LYS A 149 -11.23 1.16 -23.86
C LYS A 149 -9.76 0.80 -24.04
N ASP A 150 -9.24 -0.21 -23.35
CA ASP A 150 -7.81 -0.57 -23.47
C ASP A 150 -7.52 -2.08 -23.55
N LYS A 151 -8.50 -2.90 -23.99
CA LYS A 151 -8.29 -4.33 -24.28
C LYS A 151 -8.34 -4.68 -25.77
N ASN A 152 -8.08 -3.71 -26.65
CA ASN A 152 -8.10 -3.97 -28.10
C ASN A 152 -6.83 -3.52 -28.84
N LYS A 153 -5.65 -3.67 -28.23
CA LYS A 153 -4.35 -3.50 -28.91
C LYS A 153 -3.41 -4.71 -28.96
N ASP A 154 -3.68 -5.81 -28.24
CA ASP A 154 -2.75 -6.95 -28.19
C ASP A 154 -3.30 -8.28 -28.78
N LYS A 155 -4.28 -8.21 -29.70
CA LYS A 155 -4.76 -9.40 -30.45
C LYS A 155 -4.81 -9.17 -31.96
N LYS A 156 -3.77 -8.54 -32.51
CA LYS A 156 -3.64 -8.35 -33.97
C LYS A 156 -2.29 -8.82 -34.52
N GLU A 157 -1.70 -9.85 -33.94
CA GLU A 157 -0.62 -10.60 -34.60
C GLU A 157 -0.74 -12.09 -34.20
N LYS A 158 -0.77 -12.95 -35.22
CA LYS A 158 -0.98 -14.42 -35.22
C LYS A 158 -2.43 -14.86 -35.46
N ASN A 159 -2.59 -15.50 -36.61
CA ASN A 159 -3.76 -16.14 -37.20
C ASN A 159 -4.71 -15.25 -38.01
N LYS A 160 -4.39 -15.12 -39.31
CA LYS A 160 -5.35 -15.31 -40.40
C LYS A 160 -4.64 -15.49 -41.75
N GLU A 161 -4.07 -16.68 -41.94
CA GLU A 161 -4.09 -17.33 -43.26
C GLU A 161 -5.37 -18.17 -43.36
N LYS A 162 -5.97 -18.15 -44.56
CA LYS A 162 -7.10 -18.98 -45.05
C LYS A 162 -8.48 -18.72 -44.41
N ASN A 163 -9.26 -17.83 -45.02
CA ASN A 163 -10.19 -18.23 -46.09
C ASN A 163 -10.97 -17.01 -46.60
N LYS A 164 -10.93 -16.81 -47.93
CA LYS A 164 -11.82 -15.90 -48.67
C LYS A 164 -13.09 -16.69 -49.02
N GLN A 165 -14.25 -16.17 -48.63
CA GLN A 165 -15.52 -16.20 -49.38
C GLN A 165 -16.63 -15.69 -48.46
N ASP A 166 -17.05 -14.44 -48.66
CA ASP A 166 -18.29 -14.11 -49.35
C ASP A 166 -18.65 -12.64 -49.10
N GLN A 167 -18.74 -11.90 -50.20
CA GLN A 167 -19.39 -10.60 -50.26
C GLN A 167 -20.87 -10.83 -50.55
N ASN A 168 -21.77 -10.20 -49.79
CA ASN A 168 -22.84 -9.41 -50.39
C ASN A 168 -23.69 -8.65 -49.35
N LYS A 169 -23.83 -7.33 -49.62
CA LYS A 169 -25.02 -6.45 -49.49
C LYS A 169 -25.57 -6.21 -48.06
N LYS A 170 -26.13 -5.05 -47.69
CA LYS A 170 -26.35 -3.69 -48.23
C LYS A 170 -26.95 -2.88 -47.06
N ASP A 171 -26.80 -1.55 -47.08
CA ASP A 171 -27.74 -0.45 -46.74
C ASP A 171 -28.74 -0.64 -45.55
N ASP A 172 -29.08 0.32 -44.69
CA ASP A 172 -29.31 1.75 -44.90
C ASP A 172 -29.57 2.46 -43.52
N LYS A 173 -29.21 3.75 -43.47
CA LYS A 173 -29.84 4.92 -42.81
C LYS A 173 -30.23 5.08 -41.32
N ASN A 174 -29.92 6.34 -40.94
CA ASN A 174 -30.54 7.32 -40.02
C ASN A 174 -30.32 7.17 -38.51
N LYS A 175 -29.59 8.10 -37.86
CA LYS A 175 -29.91 9.51 -37.49
C LYS A 175 -31.09 9.62 -36.53
N ASP A 176 -30.81 10.03 -35.30
CA ASP A 176 -31.52 11.14 -34.66
C ASP A 176 -30.69 11.81 -33.54
N GLN A 177 -30.85 13.14 -33.47
CA GLN A 177 -30.21 14.11 -32.58
C GLN A 177 -31.09 14.40 -31.34
N LYS A 178 -30.46 14.80 -30.23
CA LYS A 178 -30.79 15.95 -29.33
C LYS A 178 -29.88 15.89 -28.08
N GLN A 179 -28.97 16.84 -27.85
CA GLN A 179 -29.12 18.17 -27.19
C GLN A 179 -29.73 18.09 -25.77
N ASP A 180 -28.91 18.31 -24.74
CA ASP A 180 -28.74 19.57 -23.95
C ASP A 180 -29.47 19.38 -22.59
N GLN A 181 -29.04 19.79 -21.39
CA GLN A 181 -28.08 20.78 -20.90
C GLN A 181 -27.86 20.55 -19.35
N PRO A 182 -27.12 21.42 -18.59
CA PRO A 182 -26.30 21.08 -17.41
C PRO A 182 -26.83 21.56 -16.04
N GLY A 183 -26.06 21.28 -14.98
CA GLY A 183 -26.14 21.92 -13.65
C GLY A 183 -26.14 20.91 -12.49
N ASN A 184 -25.70 21.17 -11.25
CA ASN A 184 -24.81 22.14 -10.62
C ASN A 184 -24.58 21.60 -9.17
N ASP A 185 -23.71 22.25 -8.40
CA ASP A 185 -23.64 22.24 -6.91
C ASP A 185 -22.85 21.15 -6.13
N PRO A 186 -22.37 21.43 -4.89
CA PRO A 186 -21.21 22.28 -4.64
C PRO A 186 -20.20 21.65 -3.66
N LYS A 187 -18.97 22.20 -3.64
CA LYS A 187 -17.94 21.90 -2.63
C LYS A 187 -18.41 22.40 -1.24
N LYS A 188 -18.43 21.50 -0.24
CA LYS A 188 -18.38 21.89 1.18
C LYS A 188 -17.13 21.31 1.84
N ASN A 189 -16.35 22.23 2.38
CA ASN A 189 -15.07 22.09 3.06
C ASN A 189 -15.38 22.05 4.56
N ASP A 190 -15.04 20.97 5.26
CA ASP A 190 -15.07 20.95 6.73
C ASP A 190 -13.80 20.29 7.27
N ASN A 191 -12.99 21.15 7.89
CA ASN A 191 -11.71 20.89 8.51
C ASN A 191 -11.93 20.34 9.94
N LYS A 192 -11.71 19.04 10.17
CA LYS A 192 -11.49 18.49 11.52
C LYS A 192 -10.34 17.47 11.54
N ASN A 193 -9.31 17.86 12.27
CA ASN A 193 -8.18 17.14 12.84
C ASN A 193 -8.29 15.58 12.92
N PRO A 194 -7.38 14.77 12.31
CA PRO A 194 -7.40 13.31 12.44
C PRO A 194 -6.23 12.78 13.28
N GLY A 195 -6.45 12.57 14.58
CA GLY A 195 -5.54 11.83 15.48
C GLY A 195 -5.95 10.38 15.76
N LYS A 196 -7.18 9.98 15.37
CA LYS A 196 -7.69 8.61 15.44
C LYS A 196 -8.60 8.41 14.24
N GLN A 197 -8.08 7.88 13.14
CA GLN A 197 -8.93 7.40 12.06
C GLN A 197 -9.54 6.07 12.50
N ASN A 198 -10.65 6.18 13.23
CA ASN A 198 -11.66 5.14 13.25
C ASN A 198 -12.40 5.27 11.90
N PRO A 199 -12.51 4.22 11.06
CA PRO A 199 -13.25 4.30 9.81
C PRO A 199 -14.78 4.42 9.99
N GLY A 200 -15.24 4.68 11.22
CA GLY A 200 -16.65 4.92 11.54
C GLY A 200 -17.09 6.29 11.05
N LYS A 201 -17.46 6.37 9.77
CA LYS A 201 -18.49 7.28 9.21
C LYS A 201 -18.79 7.02 7.72
N ALA A 202 -18.45 5.85 7.19
CA ALA A 202 -19.24 5.30 6.10
C ALA A 202 -20.59 4.91 6.72
N GLY A 203 -21.72 5.47 6.27
CA GLY A 203 -23.07 5.24 6.83
C GLY A 203 -23.57 3.80 6.68
N ILE A 204 -22.84 2.83 7.22
CA ILE A 204 -23.16 1.41 7.27
C ILE A 204 -23.76 1.16 8.65
N SER A 205 -24.94 0.53 8.70
CA SER A 205 -25.57 0.16 9.97
C SER A 205 -24.71 -0.85 10.74
N LYS A 206 -24.80 -0.84 12.07
CA LYS A 206 -24.06 -1.76 12.94
C LYS A 206 -24.30 -3.22 12.57
N ASP A 207 -25.56 -3.59 12.31
CA ASP A 207 -25.93 -4.97 11.95
C ASP A 207 -25.35 -5.38 10.60
N ARG A 208 -25.38 -4.47 9.61
CA ARG A 208 -24.74 -4.73 8.32
C ARG A 208 -23.24 -4.92 8.49
N MET A 209 -22.61 -4.12 9.35
CA MET A 209 -21.19 -4.28 9.64
C MET A 209 -20.89 -5.61 10.34
N GLN A 210 -21.73 -6.03 11.28
CA GLN A 210 -21.58 -7.31 11.96
C GLN A 210 -21.68 -8.49 10.99
N ASN A 211 -22.71 -8.50 10.14
CA ASN A 211 -22.88 -9.53 9.12
C ASN A 211 -21.68 -9.60 8.15
N LEU A 212 -21.11 -8.45 7.81
CA LEU A 212 -19.90 -8.36 6.98
C LEU A 212 -18.66 -8.88 7.71
N LEU A 213 -18.51 -8.60 9.00
CA LEU A 213 -17.42 -9.12 9.83
C LEU A 213 -17.49 -10.65 9.90
N ASP A 214 -18.67 -11.21 10.12
CA ASP A 214 -18.87 -12.66 10.17
C ASP A 214 -18.52 -13.32 8.82
N ALA A 215 -18.97 -12.70 7.71
CA ALA A 215 -18.63 -13.17 6.36
C ALA A 215 -17.12 -13.12 6.09
N VAL A 216 -16.47 -12.01 6.42
CA VAL A 216 -15.01 -11.84 6.29
C VAL A 216 -14.26 -12.85 7.16
N ASN A 217 -14.71 -13.07 8.40
CA ASN A 217 -14.08 -14.02 9.30
C ASN A 217 -14.14 -15.45 8.76
N ASN A 218 -15.28 -15.85 8.20
CA ASN A 218 -15.44 -17.15 7.58
C ASN A 218 -14.57 -17.31 6.32
N GLU A 219 -14.45 -16.28 5.49
CA GLU A 219 -13.54 -16.28 4.34
C GLU A 219 -12.07 -16.37 4.76
N GLU A 220 -11.68 -15.60 5.78
CA GLU A 220 -10.32 -15.61 6.30
C GLU A 220 -9.94 -16.97 6.86
N LYS A 221 -10.82 -17.62 7.65
CA LYS A 221 -10.59 -18.99 8.14
C LYS A 221 -10.28 -19.96 7.00
N LYS A 222 -11.07 -19.91 5.92
CA LYS A 222 -10.83 -20.74 4.72
C LYS A 222 -9.48 -20.44 4.07
N ILE A 223 -9.06 -19.17 4.03
CA ILE A 223 -7.74 -18.78 3.50
C ILE A 223 -6.64 -19.30 4.43
N GLN A 224 -6.79 -19.18 5.74
CA GLN A 224 -5.82 -19.68 6.72
C GLN A 224 -5.65 -21.19 6.61
N ASP A 225 -6.75 -21.95 6.48
CA ASP A 225 -6.69 -23.40 6.28
C ASP A 225 -5.90 -23.77 5.02
N LYS A 226 -6.11 -23.04 3.91
CA LYS A 226 -5.35 -23.25 2.66
C LYS A 226 -3.87 -22.93 2.84
N VAL A 227 -3.55 -21.79 3.47
CA VAL A 227 -2.17 -21.39 3.74
C VAL A 227 -1.47 -22.40 4.65
N ASN A 228 -2.14 -22.90 5.68
CA ASN A 228 -1.60 -23.88 6.62
C ASN A 228 -1.41 -25.25 5.95
N LYS A 229 -2.38 -25.73 5.16
CA LYS A 229 -2.23 -26.96 4.36
C LYS A 229 -1.04 -26.91 3.41
N ASN A 230 -0.83 -25.78 2.74
CA ASN A 230 0.31 -25.60 1.83
C ASN A 230 1.65 -25.58 2.57
N LYS A 231 1.72 -25.06 3.81
CA LYS A 231 2.92 -25.13 4.64
C LYS A 231 3.26 -26.55 5.07
N VAL A 232 2.25 -27.35 5.46
CA VAL A 232 2.45 -28.75 5.87
C VAL A 232 2.98 -29.60 4.71
N LYS A 233 2.54 -29.34 3.48
CA LYS A 233 3.09 -29.99 2.27
C LYS A 233 4.52 -29.52 1.93
N GLY A 234 5.04 -28.53 2.65
CA GLY A 234 6.21 -27.74 2.28
C GLY A 234 7.57 -28.09 2.91
N LYS A 235 7.71 -29.16 3.74
CA LYS A 235 8.95 -29.99 3.99
C LYS A 235 9.00 -30.69 5.37
N PRO A 236 9.72 -31.83 5.48
CA PRO A 236 11.16 -31.77 5.78
C PRO A 236 12.02 -32.41 4.67
N VAL A 237 13.04 -31.70 4.17
CA VAL A 237 14.21 -32.37 3.57
C VAL A 237 15.02 -32.85 4.77
N GLN A 238 15.06 -34.16 5.01
CA GLN A 238 16.07 -34.73 5.90
C GLN A 238 17.42 -34.39 5.28
N SER A 239 18.24 -33.60 5.98
CA SER A 239 19.66 -33.58 5.70
C SER A 239 20.17 -34.97 6.05
N GLU A 240 20.52 -35.77 5.05
CA GLU A 240 21.37 -36.92 5.27
C GLU A 240 22.62 -36.41 5.99
N LYS A 241 22.83 -36.89 7.21
CA LYS A 241 24.07 -36.70 7.93
C LYS A 241 25.12 -37.46 7.12
N ASP A 242 25.99 -36.73 6.44
CA ASP A 242 27.29 -37.26 6.02
C ASP A 242 28.11 -37.48 7.30
N TRP A 243 28.17 -38.74 7.71
CA TRP A 243 29.28 -39.31 8.48
C TRP A 243 30.36 -39.73 7.49
#